data_AF-A0A1B6DBC2-F1
#
_entry.id   AF-A0A1B6DBC2-F1
#
_cell.length_a   1.000
_cell.length_b   1.000
_cell.length_c   1.000
_cell.angle_alpha   90.00
_cell.angle_beta   90.00
_cell.angle_gamma   90.00
#
_symmetry.space_group_name_H-M   'P 1'
#
loop_
_entity.id
_entity.type
_entity.pdbx_description
1 polymer ?
#
loop_
_entity_poly.entity_id
_entity_poly.type
_entity_poly.pdbx_seq_one_letter_code
_entity_poly.pdbx_strand_id
1 'polypeptide(L)'
;MINNLKNWMKALDENLKNIPLTQLAIPGTHDSMTYSITSSAPVSPDSEDIVKWLSKHFCLPKFLIHKWCITQKASIIHQLVKGIRYFDLRLATKPGDQEFYFVHGLYASTINDPLKELNHFLHENSEEVVILDFQHFYDFSSQDHRQLLQEVRNLFREKICPAPSNLSSITLKWMKEHNYQMLQNGNWFILI
;
A
#
# COMPACT_ATOMS: atom_id res chain seq x y z
N MET A 1 -11.32 10.05 24.82
CA MET A 1 -11.82 9.07 23.82
C MET A 1 -11.47 9.64 22.45
N ILE A 2 -10.76 8.90 21.60
CA ILE A 2 -10.40 9.37 20.25
C ILE A 2 -11.69 9.39 19.42
N ASN A 3 -12.34 10.56 19.34
CA ASN A 3 -13.65 10.70 18.70
C ASN A 3 -13.57 10.82 17.17
N ASN A 4 -12.37 10.74 16.58
CA ASN A 4 -12.19 10.80 15.15
C ASN A 4 -11.04 9.89 14.70
N LEU A 5 -11.38 8.76 14.09
CA LEU A 5 -10.42 7.79 13.55
C LEU A 5 -9.66 8.33 12.32
N LYS A 6 -10.18 9.36 11.65
CA LYS A 6 -9.53 9.99 10.50
C LYS A 6 -8.20 10.65 10.89
N ASN A 7 -8.07 11.15 12.11
CA ASN A 7 -6.90 11.88 12.60
C ASN A 7 -6.44 11.39 13.99
N TRP A 8 -6.45 10.08 14.19
CA TRP A 8 -6.18 9.51 15.50
C TRP A 8 -4.74 9.70 15.96
N MET A 9 -3.74 9.72 15.05
CA MET A 9 -2.34 9.93 15.41
C MET A 9 -2.12 11.36 15.93
N LYS A 10 -2.77 12.35 15.31
CA LYS A 10 -2.81 13.73 15.81
C LYS A 10 -3.38 13.84 17.23
N ALA A 11 -4.41 13.04 17.53
CA ALA A 11 -5.16 13.08 18.78
C ALA A 11 -4.48 12.34 19.95
N LEU A 12 -3.37 11.62 19.70
CA LEU A 12 -2.59 10.98 20.76
C LEU A 12 -2.02 12.00 21.74
N ASP A 13 -1.79 11.58 22.99
CA ASP A 13 -1.05 12.38 23.95
C ASP A 13 0.43 12.51 23.54
N GLU A 14 1.09 13.54 24.06
CA GLU A 14 2.48 13.84 23.69
C GLU A 14 3.47 12.75 24.11
N ASN A 15 3.18 11.95 25.15
CA ASN A 15 4.06 10.84 25.52
C ASN A 15 4.02 9.75 24.45
N LEU A 16 2.82 9.39 23.96
CA LEU A 16 2.65 8.43 22.88
C LEU A 16 3.18 8.95 21.53
N LYS A 17 3.14 10.25 21.27
CA LYS A 17 3.79 10.81 20.06
C LYS A 17 5.31 10.73 20.07
N ASN A 18 5.91 10.57 21.26
CA ASN A 18 7.35 10.55 21.49
C ASN A 18 7.94 9.13 21.62
N ILE A 19 7.12 8.08 21.67
CA ILE A 19 7.65 6.71 21.59
C ILE A 19 7.96 6.35 20.13
N PRO A 20 8.88 5.40 19.89
CA PRO A 20 9.16 4.92 18.55
C PRO A 20 7.91 4.38 17.86
N LEU A 21 7.76 4.61 16.56
CA LEU A 21 6.64 4.09 15.75
C LEU A 21 6.53 2.57 15.85
N THR A 22 7.66 1.87 16.01
CA THR A 22 7.73 0.41 16.22
C THR A 22 7.11 -0.06 17.54
N GLN A 23 6.82 0.87 18.46
CA GLN A 23 6.16 0.59 19.74
C GLN A 23 4.71 1.08 19.77
N LEU A 24 4.22 1.72 18.71
CA LEU A 24 2.82 2.09 18.59
C LEU A 24 2.00 0.95 17.98
N ALA A 25 0.81 0.73 18.54
CA ALA A 25 -0.18 -0.14 17.92
C ALA A 25 -0.80 0.60 16.72
N ILE A 26 -0.34 0.27 15.52
CA ILE A 26 -0.79 0.87 14.27
C ILE A 26 -1.67 -0.14 13.52
N PRO A 27 -2.96 0.14 13.28
CA PRO A 27 -3.82 -0.79 12.55
C PRO A 27 -3.46 -0.83 11.06
N GLY A 28 -3.43 -2.03 10.51
CA GLY A 28 -3.08 -2.31 9.12
C GLY A 28 -4.11 -3.22 8.43
N THR A 29 -4.06 -3.24 7.10
CA THR A 29 -4.82 -4.20 6.28
C THR A 29 -3.86 -5.05 5.45
N HIS A 30 -4.21 -6.32 5.31
CA HIS A 30 -3.51 -7.29 4.47
C HIS A 30 -4.13 -7.31 3.07
N ASP A 31 -3.29 -7.39 2.03
CA ASP A 31 -3.68 -7.26 0.61
C ASP A 31 -4.66 -6.08 0.40
N SER A 32 -4.22 -4.88 0.79
CA SER A 32 -5.11 -3.74 1.08
C SER A 32 -5.98 -3.29 -0.10
N MET A 33 -5.52 -3.54 -1.34
CA MET A 33 -6.14 -3.05 -2.56
C MET A 33 -7.08 -4.05 -3.23
N THR A 34 -7.35 -5.19 -2.59
CA THR A 34 -8.22 -6.23 -3.16
C THR A 34 -9.65 -5.76 -3.40
N TYR A 35 -10.11 -4.70 -2.73
CA TYR A 35 -11.43 -4.11 -2.95
C TYR A 35 -11.68 -3.69 -4.41
N SER A 36 -10.64 -3.43 -5.20
CA SER A 36 -10.76 -3.03 -6.61
C SER A 36 -10.72 -4.21 -7.59
N ILE A 37 -10.54 -5.44 -7.11
CA ILE A 37 -10.64 -6.64 -7.94
C ILE A 37 -12.11 -6.87 -8.32
N THR A 38 -12.36 -7.02 -9.62
CA THR A 38 -13.68 -7.32 -10.16
C THR A 38 -13.83 -8.81 -10.49
N SER A 39 -15.06 -9.31 -10.58
CA SER A 39 -15.34 -10.70 -10.93
C SER A 39 -14.94 -11.07 -12.37
N SER A 40 -14.68 -10.07 -13.23
CA SER A 40 -14.21 -10.24 -14.60
C SER A 40 -12.68 -10.11 -14.74
N ALA A 41 -11.98 -9.75 -13.66
CA ALA A 41 -10.54 -9.50 -13.69
C ALA A 41 -9.74 -10.68 -14.27
N PRO A 42 -8.66 -10.41 -15.02
CA PRO A 42 -7.76 -11.45 -15.47
C PRO A 42 -6.98 -12.05 -14.29
N VAL A 43 -6.59 -13.31 -14.44
CA VAL A 43 -5.69 -14.00 -13.50
C VAL A 43 -4.34 -13.29 -13.49
N SER A 44 -3.82 -12.98 -12.30
CA SER A 44 -2.52 -12.33 -12.12
C SER A 44 -1.39 -13.33 -11.94
N PRO A 45 -0.12 -12.89 -12.04
CA PRO A 45 1.02 -13.81 -11.99
C PRO A 45 1.25 -14.42 -10.60
N ASP A 46 0.66 -13.86 -9.55
CA ASP A 46 0.72 -14.39 -8.17
C ASP A 46 -0.34 -15.46 -7.87
N SER A 47 -1.22 -15.76 -8.83
CA SER A 47 -2.13 -16.91 -8.72
C SER A 47 -1.38 -18.24 -8.70
N GLU A 48 -1.96 -19.22 -8.02
CA GLU A 48 -1.46 -20.60 -8.05
C GLU A 48 -1.46 -21.19 -9.47
N ASP A 49 -0.49 -22.04 -9.76
CA ASP A 49 -0.30 -22.62 -11.10
C ASP A 49 -1.51 -23.44 -11.56
N ILE A 50 -2.19 -24.12 -10.63
CA ILE A 50 -3.41 -24.86 -10.94
C ILE A 50 -4.54 -23.92 -11.40
N VAL A 51 -4.66 -22.73 -10.80
CA VAL A 51 -5.66 -21.72 -11.18
C VAL A 51 -5.33 -21.13 -12.55
N LYS A 52 -4.05 -20.81 -12.80
CA LYS A 52 -3.58 -20.34 -14.11
C LYS A 52 -3.85 -21.37 -15.20
N TRP A 53 -3.51 -22.63 -14.94
CA TRP A 53 -3.73 -23.73 -15.87
C TRP A 53 -5.22 -23.93 -16.15
N LEU A 54 -6.04 -24.03 -15.11
CA LEU A 54 -7.48 -24.21 -15.26
C LEU A 54 -8.11 -23.02 -15.99
N SER A 55 -7.72 -21.78 -15.69
CA SER A 55 -8.25 -20.59 -16.38
C SER A 55 -7.85 -20.52 -17.85
N LYS A 56 -6.72 -21.14 -18.24
CA LYS A 56 -6.25 -21.18 -19.63
C LYS A 56 -6.95 -22.26 -20.44
N HIS A 57 -7.25 -23.41 -19.82
CA HIS A 57 -7.77 -24.60 -20.49
C HIS A 57 -9.27 -24.83 -20.30
N PHE A 58 -9.88 -24.20 -19.31
CA PHE A 58 -11.31 -24.31 -19.02
C PHE A 58 -11.93 -22.92 -18.82
N CYS A 59 -13.21 -22.79 -19.15
CA CYS A 59 -14.00 -21.62 -18.77
C CYS A 59 -14.35 -21.69 -17.28
N LEU A 60 -13.35 -21.45 -16.41
CA LEU A 60 -13.60 -21.36 -14.97
C LEU A 60 -14.53 -20.20 -14.66
N PRO A 61 -15.52 -20.37 -13.76
CA PRO A 61 -16.34 -19.26 -13.30
C PRO A 61 -15.48 -18.33 -12.44
N LYS A 62 -14.93 -17.27 -13.04
CA LYS A 62 -14.07 -16.29 -12.36
C LYS A 62 -14.70 -15.67 -11.11
N PHE A 63 -16.04 -15.69 -10.99
CA PHE A 63 -16.75 -15.26 -9.78
C PHE A 63 -16.44 -16.11 -8.54
N LEU A 64 -16.02 -17.38 -8.69
CA LEU A 64 -15.62 -18.23 -7.58
C LEU A 64 -14.22 -17.85 -7.08
N ILE A 65 -13.28 -17.70 -8.01
CA ILE A 65 -11.91 -17.27 -7.72
C ILE A 65 -11.92 -15.89 -7.07
N HIS A 66 -12.74 -14.97 -7.62
CA HIS A 66 -12.93 -13.62 -7.09
C HIS A 66 -13.18 -13.62 -5.59
N LYS A 67 -14.07 -14.46 -5.08
CA LYS A 67 -14.40 -14.50 -3.64
C LYS A 67 -13.22 -14.92 -2.76
N TRP A 68 -12.27 -15.69 -3.29
CA TRP A 68 -11.05 -16.10 -2.57
C TRP A 68 -9.94 -15.03 -2.65
N CYS A 69 -10.02 -14.12 -3.63
CA CYS A 69 -9.07 -13.04 -3.84
C CYS A 69 -9.42 -11.75 -3.08
N ILE A 70 -10.56 -11.65 -2.40
CA ILE A 70 -10.97 -10.43 -1.68
C ILE A 70 -10.65 -10.55 -0.19
N THR A 71 -9.73 -9.71 0.30
CA THR A 71 -9.46 -9.53 1.74
C THR A 71 -10.12 -8.26 2.28
N GLN A 72 -10.25 -7.23 1.44
CA GLN A 72 -10.82 -5.93 1.81
C GLN A 72 -12.02 -5.58 0.91
N LYS A 73 -13.09 -5.05 1.52
CA LYS A 73 -14.23 -4.46 0.79
C LYS A 73 -14.22 -2.93 0.80
N ALA A 74 -13.47 -2.33 1.71
CA ALA A 74 -13.41 -0.88 1.87
C ALA A 74 -12.35 -0.30 0.93
N SER A 75 -12.67 0.79 0.23
CA SER A 75 -11.66 1.51 -0.57
C SER A 75 -10.56 2.08 0.30
N ILE A 76 -9.43 2.45 -0.31
CA ILE A 76 -8.28 3.01 0.40
C ILE A 76 -8.65 4.22 1.28
N ILE A 77 -9.48 5.15 0.76
CA ILE A 77 -9.99 6.29 1.54
C ILE A 77 -10.83 5.83 2.74
N HIS A 78 -11.70 4.83 2.55
CA HIS A 78 -12.51 4.32 3.67
C HIS A 78 -11.65 3.60 4.72
N GLN A 79 -10.60 2.89 4.30
CA GLN A 79 -9.63 2.30 5.22
C GLN A 79 -8.92 3.40 6.04
N LEU A 80 -8.44 4.46 5.37
CA LEU A 80 -7.79 5.61 6.01
C LEU A 80 -8.71 6.34 7.00
N VAL A 81 -9.97 6.60 6.61
CA VAL A 81 -10.98 7.24 7.48
C VAL A 81 -11.32 6.37 8.69
N LYS A 82 -11.25 5.04 8.55
CA LYS A 82 -11.42 4.08 9.66
C LYS A 82 -10.16 3.89 10.51
N GLY A 83 -9.10 4.66 10.24
CA GLY A 83 -7.88 4.70 11.05
C GLY A 83 -6.75 3.80 10.58
N ILE A 84 -6.91 3.06 9.49
CA ILE A 84 -5.83 2.22 8.92
C ILE A 84 -4.66 3.10 8.49
N ARG A 85 -3.44 2.72 8.89
CA ARG A 85 -2.21 3.43 8.55
C ARG A 85 -1.11 2.53 8.02
N TYR A 86 -1.28 1.22 8.07
CA TYR A 86 -0.39 0.27 7.40
C TYR A 86 -1.11 -0.39 6.23
N PHE A 87 -0.47 -0.42 5.05
CA PHE A 87 -1.03 -0.99 3.84
C PHE A 87 -0.05 -1.99 3.22
N ASP A 88 -0.50 -3.22 3.04
CA ASP A 88 0.20 -4.27 2.29
C ASP A 88 -0.16 -4.17 0.80
N LEU A 89 0.84 -3.86 -0.02
CA LEU A 89 0.72 -3.55 -1.44
C LEU A 89 1.50 -4.55 -2.28
N ARG A 90 0.79 -5.47 -2.94
CA ARG A 90 1.38 -6.43 -3.88
C ARG A 90 1.21 -5.97 -5.31
N LEU A 91 2.25 -6.10 -6.13
CA LEU A 91 2.31 -5.47 -7.43
C LEU A 91 2.67 -6.42 -8.56
N ALA A 92 2.10 -6.17 -9.74
CA ALA A 92 2.53 -6.82 -10.98
C ALA A 92 2.57 -5.82 -12.14
N THR A 93 3.42 -6.11 -13.12
CA THR A 93 3.37 -5.50 -14.45
C THR A 93 2.51 -6.37 -15.39
N LYS A 94 2.18 -5.85 -16.58
CA LYS A 94 1.54 -6.64 -17.65
C LYS A 94 2.38 -6.54 -18.93
N PRO A 95 2.58 -7.63 -19.68
CA PRO A 95 3.26 -7.56 -20.97
C PRO A 95 2.56 -6.59 -21.93
N GLY A 96 3.32 -5.64 -22.48
CA GLY A 96 2.80 -4.62 -23.40
C GLY A 96 2.09 -3.44 -22.74
N ASP A 97 2.11 -3.38 -21.41
CA ASP A 97 1.57 -2.27 -20.61
C ASP A 97 2.70 -1.60 -19.83
N GLN A 98 2.60 -0.29 -19.61
CA GLN A 98 3.56 0.48 -18.82
C GLN A 98 3.03 0.81 -17.42
N GLU A 99 1.78 0.44 -17.11
CA GLU A 99 1.17 0.68 -15.82
C GLU A 99 1.52 -0.42 -14.80
N PHE A 100 1.52 -0.03 -13.53
CA PHE A 100 1.63 -0.95 -12.39
C PHE A 100 0.26 -1.26 -11.82
N TYR A 101 0.04 -2.54 -11.49
CA TYR A 101 -1.23 -3.04 -10.99
C TYR A 101 -1.08 -3.62 -9.60
N PHE A 102 -2.06 -3.40 -8.73
CA PHE A 102 -2.19 -4.23 -7.55
C PHE A 102 -2.68 -5.63 -7.92
N VAL A 103 -2.29 -6.65 -7.14
CA VAL A 103 -2.68 -8.04 -7.40
C VAL A 103 -2.97 -8.82 -6.12
N HIS A 104 -3.89 -9.78 -6.22
CA HIS A 104 -4.01 -10.89 -5.27
C HIS A 104 -4.75 -12.06 -5.97
N GLY A 105 -4.01 -12.92 -6.66
CA GLY A 105 -4.53 -14.00 -7.51
C GLY A 105 -5.25 -13.52 -8.79
N LEU A 106 -5.95 -12.39 -8.73
CA LEU A 106 -6.46 -11.64 -9.88
C LEU A 106 -5.84 -10.23 -9.89
N TYR A 107 -5.80 -9.61 -11.07
CA TYR A 107 -5.44 -8.20 -11.18
C TYR A 107 -6.52 -7.30 -10.56
N ALA A 108 -6.07 -6.28 -9.84
CA ALA A 108 -6.89 -5.20 -9.33
C ALA A 108 -6.68 -3.93 -10.18
N SER A 109 -7.04 -2.76 -9.63
CA SER A 109 -6.79 -1.46 -10.26
C SER A 109 -5.29 -1.16 -10.43
N THR A 110 -4.98 -0.18 -11.28
CA THR A 110 -3.64 0.42 -11.31
C THR A 110 -3.33 1.13 -9.98
N ILE A 111 -2.05 1.37 -9.72
CA ILE A 111 -1.62 2.02 -8.47
C ILE A 111 -1.96 3.51 -8.42
N ASN A 112 -2.12 4.14 -9.58
CA ASN A 112 -2.13 5.58 -9.75
C ASN A 112 -3.25 6.26 -8.95
N ASP A 113 -4.50 5.83 -9.10
CA ASP A 113 -5.63 6.49 -8.44
C ASP A 113 -5.66 6.24 -6.93
N PRO A 114 -5.48 5.00 -6.42
CA PRO A 114 -5.43 4.76 -4.97
C PRO A 114 -4.30 5.53 -4.29
N LEU A 115 -3.09 5.59 -4.87
CA LEU A 115 -2.00 6.33 -4.25
C LEU A 115 -2.23 7.86 -4.29
N LYS A 116 -2.86 8.39 -5.35
CA LYS A 116 -3.27 9.81 -5.40
C LYS A 116 -4.30 10.13 -4.32
N GLU A 117 -5.31 9.28 -4.15
CA GLU A 117 -6.30 9.40 -3.08
C GLU A 117 -5.65 9.39 -1.70
N LEU A 118 -4.69 8.49 -1.45
CA LEU A 118 -3.93 8.46 -0.21
C LEU A 118 -3.11 9.73 -0.02
N ASN A 119 -2.41 10.21 -1.04
CA ASN A 119 -1.61 11.43 -0.93
C ASN A 119 -2.48 12.67 -0.66
N HIS A 120 -3.68 12.73 -1.24
CA HIS A 120 -4.66 13.76 -0.92
C HIS A 120 -5.14 13.65 0.53
N PHE A 121 -5.42 12.44 1.02
CA PHE A 121 -5.73 12.23 2.43
C PHE A 121 -4.61 12.73 3.36
N LEU A 122 -3.35 12.44 3.05
CA LEU A 122 -2.21 12.92 3.85
C LEU A 122 -2.11 14.45 3.82
N HIS A 123 -2.41 15.10 2.69
CA HIS A 123 -2.45 16.55 2.61
C HIS A 123 -3.49 17.16 3.56
N GLU A 124 -4.70 16.57 3.61
CA GLU A 124 -5.79 17.02 4.49
C GLU A 124 -5.56 16.66 5.97
N ASN A 125 -4.63 15.75 6.27
CA ASN A 125 -4.36 15.24 7.62
C ASN A 125 -2.84 15.20 7.87
N SER A 126 -2.22 16.39 7.96
CA SER A 126 -0.76 16.59 7.97
C SER A 126 0.02 15.90 9.09
N GLU A 127 -0.64 15.50 10.18
CA GLU A 127 -0.03 14.82 11.34
C GLU A 127 -0.23 13.30 11.31
N GLU A 128 -0.89 12.77 10.27
CA GLU A 128 -1.04 11.35 10.07
C GLU A 128 0.13 10.80 9.26
N VAL A 129 0.62 9.64 9.68
CA VAL A 129 1.72 8.90 9.05
C VAL A 129 1.20 7.57 8.55
N VAL A 130 1.49 7.22 7.29
CA VAL A 130 1.24 5.89 6.74
C VAL A 130 2.53 5.09 6.58
N ILE A 131 2.40 3.78 6.64
CA ILE A 131 3.42 2.80 6.28
C ILE A 131 2.89 2.10 5.04
N LEU A 132 3.54 2.34 3.90
CA LEU A 132 3.24 1.63 2.66
C LEU A 132 4.27 0.52 2.51
N ASP A 133 3.80 -0.72 2.60
CA ASP A 133 4.62 -1.89 2.40
C ASP A 133 4.44 -2.40 0.99
N PHE A 134 5.38 -2.04 0.11
CA PHE A 134 5.41 -2.54 -1.26
C PHE A 134 6.07 -3.93 -1.25
N GLN A 135 5.23 -4.94 -1.14
CA GLN A 135 5.61 -6.33 -1.13
C GLN A 135 5.51 -6.93 -2.53
N HIS A 136 6.25 -8.01 -2.76
CA HIS A 136 6.12 -8.90 -3.93
C HIS A 136 5.93 -8.19 -5.29
N PHE A 137 7.00 -8.18 -6.08
CA PHE A 137 7.02 -7.56 -7.40
C PHE A 137 6.99 -8.65 -8.48
N TYR A 138 5.79 -8.95 -8.99
CA TYR A 138 5.60 -10.00 -9.97
C TYR A 138 5.82 -9.49 -11.40
N ASP A 139 6.65 -10.20 -12.16
CA ASP A 139 7.04 -9.84 -13.53
C ASP A 139 7.71 -8.45 -13.66
N PHE A 140 8.28 -7.93 -12.57
CA PHE A 140 9.05 -6.69 -12.59
C PHE A 140 10.47 -6.91 -13.12
N SER A 141 10.88 -6.08 -14.07
CA SER A 141 12.28 -5.86 -14.41
C SER A 141 12.92 -4.80 -13.50
N SER A 142 14.25 -4.66 -13.54
CA SER A 142 14.94 -3.56 -12.85
C SER A 142 14.53 -2.18 -13.38
N GLN A 143 14.08 -2.07 -14.63
CA GLN A 143 13.58 -0.82 -15.19
C GLN A 143 12.23 -0.45 -14.57
N ASP A 144 11.34 -1.43 -14.44
CA ASP A 144 10.02 -1.27 -13.83
C ASP A 144 10.14 -0.81 -12.37
N HIS A 145 11.08 -1.40 -11.62
CA HIS A 145 11.39 -0.96 -10.26
C HIS A 145 11.82 0.51 -10.19
N ARG A 146 12.69 0.95 -11.10
CA ARG A 146 13.14 2.35 -11.15
C ARG A 146 12.00 3.29 -11.52
N GLN A 147 11.14 2.89 -12.46
CA GLN A 147 9.99 3.70 -12.86
C GLN A 147 8.97 3.80 -11.72
N LEU A 148 8.61 2.71 -11.07
CA LEU A 148 7.73 2.70 -9.90
C LEU A 148 8.28 3.61 -8.80
N LEU A 149 9.57 3.50 -8.48
CA LEU A 149 10.21 4.36 -7.49
C LEU A 149 10.10 5.84 -7.86
N GLN A 150 10.28 6.17 -9.14
CA GLN A 150 10.15 7.54 -9.63
C GLN A 150 8.71 8.03 -9.53
N GLU A 151 7.71 7.22 -9.86
CA GLU A 151 6.29 7.56 -9.72
C GLU A 151 5.91 7.82 -8.27
N VAL A 152 6.31 6.93 -7.34
CA VAL A 152 6.07 7.09 -5.90
C VAL A 152 6.76 8.36 -5.37
N ARG A 153 8.02 8.61 -5.76
CA ARG A 153 8.76 9.82 -5.37
C ARG A 153 8.10 11.09 -5.90
N ASN A 154 7.67 11.09 -7.15
CA ASN A 154 6.99 12.24 -7.76
C ASN A 154 5.66 12.56 -7.08
N LEU A 155 4.94 11.52 -6.64
CA LEU A 155 3.64 11.65 -6.02
C LEU A 155 3.72 12.13 -4.57
N PHE A 156 4.55 11.49 -3.74
CA PHE A 156 4.64 11.79 -2.30
C PHE A 156 5.67 12.87 -1.96
N ARG A 157 6.69 13.07 -2.82
CA ARG A 157 7.73 14.11 -2.69
C ARG A 157 8.35 14.12 -1.29
N GLU A 158 8.35 15.28 -0.65
CA GLU A 158 8.93 15.54 0.67
C GLU A 158 8.21 14.80 1.80
N LYS A 159 7.02 14.22 1.56
CA LYS A 159 6.34 13.40 2.58
C LYS A 159 7.05 12.07 2.85
N ILE A 160 7.92 11.62 1.94
CA ILE A 160 8.64 10.36 2.10
C ILE A 160 9.73 10.53 3.16
N CYS A 161 9.64 9.74 4.22
CA CYS A 161 10.74 9.62 5.18
C CYS A 161 11.92 8.90 4.52
N PRO A 162 13.14 9.49 4.52
CA PRO A 162 14.36 8.81 4.13
C PRO A 162 14.59 7.56 4.98
N ALA A 163 15.39 6.60 4.48
CA ALA A 163 15.76 5.44 5.29
C ALA A 163 16.48 5.90 6.57
N PRO A 164 15.91 5.59 7.74
CA PRO A 164 16.52 5.98 9.00
C PRO A 164 17.68 5.05 9.33
N SER A 165 18.78 5.61 9.85
CA SER A 165 19.89 4.83 10.38
C SER A 165 19.53 4.10 11.69
N ASN A 166 18.51 4.59 12.40
CA ASN A 166 17.99 3.99 13.63
C ASN A 166 16.46 4.07 13.65
N LEU A 167 15.78 2.93 13.64
CA LEU A 167 14.31 2.88 13.69
C LEU A 167 13.75 3.36 15.04
N SER A 168 14.53 3.25 16.12
CA SER A 168 14.11 3.69 17.45
C SER A 168 14.05 5.21 17.59
N SER A 169 14.64 5.98 16.67
CA SER A 169 14.51 7.45 16.69
C SER A 169 13.29 7.97 15.93
N ILE A 170 12.56 7.10 15.22
CA ILE A 170 11.42 7.52 14.39
C ILE A 170 10.16 7.49 15.24
N THR A 171 9.67 8.68 15.59
CA THR A 171 8.46 8.91 16.38
C THR A 171 7.46 9.75 15.58
N LEU A 172 6.19 9.81 15.99
CA LEU A 172 5.22 10.70 15.33
C LEU A 172 5.65 12.17 15.42
N LYS A 173 6.22 12.59 16.56
CA LYS A 173 6.75 13.94 16.73
C LYS A 173 7.89 14.23 15.75
N TRP A 174 8.86 13.33 15.64
CA TRP A 174 9.99 13.50 14.73
C TRP A 174 9.54 13.57 13.27
N MET A 175 8.61 12.70 12.86
CA MET A 175 8.03 12.72 11.52
C MET A 175 7.38 14.07 11.21
N LYS A 176 6.58 14.60 12.15
CA LYS A 176 5.94 15.91 12.03
C LYS A 176 6.95 17.05 11.91
N GLU A 177 7.99 17.07 12.74
CA GLU A 177 9.04 18.10 12.74
C GLU A 177 9.79 18.18 11.41
N HIS A 178 9.89 17.05 10.69
CA HIS A 178 10.55 16.95 9.39
C HIS A 178 9.56 16.96 8.20
N ASN A 179 8.26 17.15 8.44
CA ASN A 179 7.18 17.09 7.45
C ASN A 179 7.07 15.75 6.70
N TYR A 180 7.51 14.66 7.32
CA TYR A 180 7.33 13.31 6.79
C TYR A 180 5.98 12.73 7.18
N GLN A 181 5.37 12.00 6.24
CA GLN A 181 4.07 11.35 6.42
C GLN A 181 4.01 9.93 5.86
N MET A 182 5.04 9.47 5.15
CA MET A 182 5.08 8.15 4.52
C MET A 182 6.38 7.44 4.87
N LEU A 183 6.26 6.29 5.51
CA LEU A 183 7.32 5.29 5.59
C LEU A 183 7.13 4.26 4.49
N GLN A 184 8.25 3.75 3.98
CA GLN A 184 8.28 2.71 2.96
C GLN A 184 8.90 1.48 3.60
N ASN A 185 8.17 0.37 3.65
CA ASN A 185 8.75 -0.94 3.94
C ASN A 185 9.08 -1.62 2.60
N GLY A 186 10.25 -2.24 2.53
CA GLY A 186 10.81 -2.81 1.30
C GLY A 186 12.31 -2.52 1.17
N ASN A 187 13.07 -3.48 0.67
CA ASN A 187 14.52 -3.39 0.44
C ASN A 187 14.90 -2.40 -0.68
N TRP A 188 14.36 -1.17 -0.67
CA TRP A 188 14.57 -0.13 -1.69
C TRP A 188 16.02 0.33 -1.83
N PHE A 189 16.90 -0.03 -0.87
CA PHE A 189 18.32 0.33 -0.85
C PHE A 189 19.26 -0.79 -1.31
N ILE A 190 18.76 -1.96 -1.73
CA ILE A 190 19.63 -3.11 -2.06
C ILE A 190 19.71 -3.40 -3.57
N LEU A 191 18.98 -2.69 -4.44
CA LEU A 191 19.04 -2.93 -5.90
C LEU A 191 19.24 -1.65 -6.72
N ILE A 192 20.22 -0.85 -6.31
CA ILE A 192 20.98 0.03 -7.22
C ILE A 192 22.47 -0.23 -7.03
#